data_AF-A0A353F7V7-F1
#
_entry.id   AF-A0A353F7V7-F1
#
_cell.length_a   1.000
_cell.length_b   1.000
_cell.length_c   1.000
_cell.angle_alpha   90.00
_cell.angle_beta   90.00
_cell.angle_gamma   90.00
#
_symmetry.space_group_name_H-M   'P 1'
#
loop_
_entity.id
_entity.type
_entity.pdbx_description
1 polymer ?
#
loop_
_entity_poly.entity_id
_entity_poly.type
_entity_poly.pdbx_seq_one_letter_code
_entity_poly.pdbx_strand_id
1 'polypeptide(L)'
;MNTTHKRPASRKAGPKRNTNNAPQKRSRKKQSSIDVDLLTQKAMPQAPTEPYRASRTFADVPVHKALKSNIARKGFDTPTEIQDKTLDALLAGRDLLGIAQTGTGKTAAFLIPLIHRMLQEKGDFQALVLVPTRELAVQVEEEFKGLTAGLKLYSACFIGGTNINRDLQTLRRKSHLVVGTPGRLKDLQQRKALRFNDFSILILDEFDRMLDMGFNKEVMRIAEAIPQRQQTMLFSATLDKQQQVFIDQLLKKPVEVKVSSGETTNEHIDQEIIKVAEGENKFQVLLEMLARPDFDKVLIFAETKRWVSRVNRQLEKSGITSDEIHGNKSQNYRQRALKRFKSGQVQVLVATDVAARGLDVSDVTHVINYQMPSSLDSYIHRIGRTGRAGKTGKAYTFLN
;
A
#
# COMPACT_ATOMS: atom_id res chain seq x y z
N MET A 1 -5.20 24.68 85.17
CA MET A 1 -3.76 24.90 84.91
C MET A 1 -3.03 23.59 85.19
N ASN A 2 -2.16 23.16 84.25
CA ASN A 2 -1.17 22.06 84.31
C ASN A 2 -1.48 20.81 85.15
N THR A 3 -1.44 19.63 84.51
CA THR A 3 -0.25 18.77 84.53
C THR A 3 -0.44 17.51 83.66
N THR A 4 0.70 17.06 83.17
CA THR A 4 0.99 15.97 82.22
C THR A 4 0.60 14.57 82.69
N HIS A 5 -0.03 13.78 81.80
CA HIS A 5 0.05 12.32 81.83
C HIS A 5 0.33 11.73 80.44
N LYS A 6 1.44 10.98 80.35
CA LYS A 6 1.82 10.11 79.24
C LYS A 6 0.82 8.95 79.12
N ARG A 7 0.46 8.59 77.88
CA ARG A 7 -0.15 7.31 77.51
C ARG A 7 0.52 6.73 76.24
N PRO A 8 0.47 5.40 76.03
CA PRO A 8 1.57 4.65 75.42
C PRO A 8 1.47 4.47 73.90
N ALA A 9 2.60 4.05 73.33
CA ALA A 9 2.88 3.87 71.92
C ALA A 9 1.91 2.90 71.20
N SER A 10 1.26 3.38 70.15
CA SER A 10 0.56 2.55 69.17
C SER A 10 1.55 2.05 68.11
N ARG A 11 1.63 0.72 67.96
CA ARG A 11 2.35 0.04 66.88
C ARG A 11 1.76 0.47 65.52
N LYS A 12 2.49 1.28 64.76
CA LYS A 12 2.19 1.53 63.35
C LYS A 12 2.53 0.28 62.53
N ALA A 13 1.50 -0.34 61.96
CA ALA A 13 1.65 -1.38 60.94
C ALA A 13 2.37 -0.81 59.72
N GLY A 14 3.50 -1.42 59.34
CA GLY A 14 4.22 -1.11 58.12
C GLY A 14 3.44 -1.52 56.86
N PRO A 15 3.68 -0.88 55.71
CA PRO A 15 2.94 -1.16 54.49
C PRO A 15 3.31 -2.54 53.94
N LYS A 16 2.31 -3.41 53.75
CA LYS A 16 2.47 -4.71 53.09
C LYS A 16 2.95 -4.50 51.65
N ARG A 17 4.18 -4.93 51.38
CA ARG A 17 4.76 -5.07 50.04
C ARG A 17 3.94 -6.11 49.27
N ASN A 18 3.14 -5.65 48.32
CA ASN A 18 2.33 -6.50 47.47
C ASN A 18 3.22 -7.04 46.32
N THR A 19 3.88 -8.18 46.54
CA THR A 19 4.67 -8.87 45.51
C THR A 19 3.76 -9.71 44.62
N ASN A 20 3.03 -9.06 43.70
CA ASN A 20 2.36 -9.74 42.60
C ASN A 20 3.37 -10.00 41.47
N ASN A 21 4.17 -11.06 41.62
CA ASN A 21 4.90 -11.66 40.50
C ASN A 21 3.91 -12.51 39.68
N ALA A 22 3.14 -11.85 38.82
CA ALA A 22 2.42 -12.54 37.76
C ALA A 22 3.43 -12.96 36.68
N PRO A 23 3.44 -14.23 36.22
CA PRO A 23 4.34 -14.65 35.17
C PRO A 23 3.98 -13.89 33.88
N GLN A 24 4.92 -13.08 33.38
CA GLN A 24 4.84 -12.48 32.05
C GLN A 24 4.65 -13.61 31.03
N LYS A 25 3.44 -13.68 30.46
CA LYS A 25 3.17 -14.49 29.27
C LYS A 25 4.16 -14.06 28.17
N ARG A 26 5.24 -14.84 28.00
CA ARG A 26 6.07 -14.79 26.79
C ARG A 26 5.13 -14.93 25.61
N SER A 27 5.02 -13.90 24.76
CA SER A 27 4.31 -14.04 23.50
C SER A 27 4.97 -15.17 22.72
N ARG A 28 4.24 -16.27 22.49
CA ARG A 28 4.69 -17.33 21.59
C ARG A 28 5.08 -16.67 20.26
N LYS A 29 6.33 -16.83 19.82
CA LYS A 29 6.76 -16.50 18.46
C LYS A 29 5.72 -17.14 17.53
N LYS A 30 5.05 -16.36 16.68
CA LYS A 30 4.22 -16.92 15.62
C LYS A 30 5.17 -17.69 14.71
N GLN A 31 5.14 -19.01 14.80
CA GLN A 31 5.80 -19.88 13.83
C GLN A 31 5.07 -19.70 12.50
N SER A 32 5.81 -19.47 11.42
CA SER A 32 5.25 -19.38 10.08
C SER A 32 4.51 -20.69 9.76
N SER A 33 3.31 -20.59 9.19
CA SER A 33 2.51 -21.73 8.77
C SER A 33 2.73 -22.09 7.30
N ILE A 34 3.86 -21.68 6.73
CA ILE A 34 4.14 -21.82 5.29
C ILE A 34 4.90 -23.12 5.07
N ASP A 35 4.44 -23.91 4.12
CA ASP A 35 5.18 -25.07 3.62
C ASP A 35 6.42 -24.58 2.86
N VAL A 36 7.60 -25.07 3.26
CA VAL A 36 8.90 -24.59 2.78
C VAL A 36 9.09 -24.93 1.30
N ASP A 37 8.50 -26.03 0.83
CA ASP A 37 8.62 -26.46 -0.56
C ASP A 37 7.91 -25.49 -1.53
N LEU A 38 6.97 -24.68 -1.04
CA LEU A 38 6.29 -23.62 -1.82
C LEU A 38 7.15 -22.37 -2.02
N LEU A 39 8.34 -22.30 -1.42
CA LEU A 39 9.24 -21.13 -1.49
C LEU A 39 10.41 -21.33 -2.47
N THR A 40 10.46 -22.48 -3.14
CA THR A 40 11.41 -22.79 -4.21
C THR A 40 10.68 -22.96 -5.52
N GLN A 41 10.92 -22.07 -6.48
CA GLN A 41 10.33 -22.14 -7.81
C GLN A 41 11.27 -21.46 -8.79
N LYS A 42 11.79 -22.21 -9.75
CA LYS A 42 12.49 -21.59 -10.88
C LYS A 42 11.46 -20.89 -11.76
N ALA A 43 11.84 -19.74 -12.31
CA ALA A 43 11.02 -19.06 -13.29
C ALA A 43 10.73 -20.02 -14.45
N MET A 44 9.44 -20.26 -14.73
CA MET A 44 9.03 -21.09 -15.85
C MET A 44 8.71 -20.17 -17.03
N PRO A 45 9.42 -20.26 -18.16
CA PRO A 45 8.95 -19.63 -19.38
C PRO A 45 7.68 -20.37 -19.83
N GLN A 46 6.51 -19.85 -19.51
CA GLN A 46 5.27 -20.31 -20.13
C GLN A 46 5.21 -19.88 -21.59
N ALA A 47 4.51 -20.68 -22.40
CA ALA A 47 4.12 -20.28 -23.74
C ALA A 47 3.38 -18.94 -23.63
N PRO A 48 3.69 -17.96 -24.50
CA PRO A 48 3.10 -16.63 -24.40
C PRO A 48 1.59 -16.77 -24.49
N THR A 49 0.87 -16.51 -23.39
CA THR A 49 -0.48 -15.98 -23.52
C THR A 49 -0.32 -14.73 -24.37
N GLU A 50 -1.04 -14.63 -25.49
CA GLU A 50 -0.85 -13.48 -26.36
C GLU A 50 -1.03 -12.21 -25.51
N PRO A 51 0.02 -11.37 -25.38
CA PRO A 51 -0.06 -10.20 -24.55
C PRO A 51 -1.21 -9.36 -25.08
N TYR A 52 -2.07 -8.88 -24.18
CA TYR A 52 -3.20 -8.05 -24.57
C TYR A 52 -2.71 -6.94 -25.51
N ARG A 53 -3.28 -6.90 -26.72
CA ARG A 53 -3.03 -5.85 -27.71
C ARG A 53 -4.20 -4.92 -27.70
N ALA A 54 -3.93 -3.66 -27.36
CA ALA A 54 -4.95 -2.63 -27.40
C ALA A 54 -5.49 -2.47 -28.82
N SER A 55 -6.81 -2.49 -28.97
CA SER A 55 -7.50 -2.23 -30.24
C SER A 55 -7.62 -0.75 -30.57
N ARG A 56 -7.31 0.12 -29.60
CA ARG A 56 -7.40 1.59 -29.71
C ARG A 56 -6.21 2.26 -29.02
N THR A 57 -5.92 3.50 -29.43
CA THR A 57 -4.96 4.36 -28.73
C THR A 57 -5.69 5.31 -27.78
N PHE A 58 -4.97 5.95 -26.86
CA PHE A 58 -5.54 7.02 -26.04
C PHE A 58 -5.98 8.25 -26.85
N ALA A 59 -5.47 8.41 -28.07
CA ALA A 59 -5.94 9.45 -28.97
C ALA A 59 -7.40 9.21 -29.42
N ASP A 60 -7.82 7.94 -29.50
CA ASP A 60 -9.16 7.53 -29.97
C ASP A 60 -10.19 7.45 -28.84
N VAL A 61 -9.74 7.37 -27.59
CA VAL A 61 -10.59 7.31 -26.40
C VAL A 61 -11.52 8.54 -26.32
N PRO A 62 -12.83 8.40 -26.04
CA PRO A 62 -13.78 9.53 -26.08
C PRO A 62 -13.72 10.43 -24.83
N VAL A 63 -12.53 10.92 -24.48
CA VAL A 63 -12.31 11.83 -23.34
C VAL A 63 -11.98 13.26 -23.78
N HIS A 64 -12.00 14.18 -22.83
CA HIS A 64 -11.81 15.61 -23.08
C HIS A 64 -10.44 15.90 -23.74
N LYS A 65 -10.41 16.76 -24.76
CA LYS A 65 -9.19 17.05 -25.56
C LYS A 65 -7.99 17.47 -24.71
N ALA A 66 -8.22 18.33 -23.72
CA ALA A 66 -7.15 18.78 -22.81
C ALA A 66 -6.60 17.63 -21.94
N LEU A 67 -7.44 16.67 -21.56
CA LEU A 67 -7.01 15.47 -20.84
C LEU A 67 -6.16 14.56 -21.74
N LYS A 68 -6.55 14.36 -23.01
CA LYS A 68 -5.74 13.59 -23.98
C LYS A 68 -4.32 14.15 -24.11
N SER A 69 -4.17 15.47 -24.15
CA SER A 69 -2.83 16.11 -24.21
C SER A 69 -1.99 15.79 -22.97
N ASN A 70 -2.59 15.76 -21.78
CA ASN A 70 -1.88 15.39 -20.55
C ASN A 70 -1.54 13.90 -20.49
N ILE A 71 -2.45 13.02 -20.96
CA ILE A 71 -2.21 11.58 -21.12
C ILE A 71 -0.99 11.34 -22.02
N ALA A 72 -0.96 11.99 -23.19
CA ALA A 72 0.18 11.90 -24.12
C ALA A 72 1.48 12.45 -23.50
N ARG A 73 1.44 13.56 -22.76
CA ARG A 73 2.62 14.12 -22.07
C ARG A 73 3.18 13.16 -21.01
N LYS A 74 2.33 12.35 -20.39
CA LYS A 74 2.75 11.29 -19.47
C LYS A 74 3.36 10.08 -20.16
N GLY A 75 3.33 10.02 -21.50
CA GLY A 75 3.85 8.91 -22.30
C GLY A 75 2.88 7.74 -22.41
N PHE A 76 1.59 7.95 -22.13
CA PHE A 76 0.57 6.92 -22.33
C PHE A 76 0.11 6.93 -23.79
N ASP A 77 0.49 5.89 -24.54
CA ASP A 77 0.13 5.72 -25.95
C ASP A 77 -1.12 4.85 -26.12
N THR A 78 -1.04 3.60 -25.64
CA THR A 78 -2.14 2.63 -25.67
C THR A 78 -2.65 2.30 -24.26
N PRO A 79 -3.97 2.11 -24.05
CA PRO A 79 -4.50 1.67 -22.77
C PRO A 79 -4.04 0.25 -22.44
N THR A 80 -3.78 0.00 -21.16
CA THR A 80 -3.61 -1.36 -20.64
C THR A 80 -4.94 -2.12 -20.65
N GLU A 81 -4.92 -3.45 -20.54
CA GLU A 81 -6.13 -4.28 -20.58
C GLU A 81 -7.19 -3.83 -19.57
N ILE A 82 -6.79 -3.53 -18.32
CA ILE A 82 -7.71 -3.06 -17.29
C ILE A 82 -8.24 -1.66 -17.60
N GLN A 83 -7.43 -0.78 -18.19
CA GLN A 83 -7.86 0.55 -18.60
C GLN A 83 -8.89 0.44 -19.71
N ASP A 84 -8.62 -0.37 -20.73
CA ASP A 84 -9.50 -0.55 -21.88
C ASP A 84 -10.84 -1.19 -21.51
N LYS A 85 -10.81 -2.33 -20.81
CA LYS A 85 -12.01 -3.09 -20.46
C LYS A 85 -12.93 -2.35 -19.48
N THR A 86 -12.39 -1.40 -18.70
CA THR A 86 -13.19 -0.64 -17.71
C THR A 86 -13.68 0.70 -18.26
N LEU A 87 -13.04 1.24 -19.29
CA LEU A 87 -13.22 2.61 -19.76
C LEU A 87 -14.68 2.95 -20.04
N ASP A 88 -15.35 2.18 -20.89
CA ASP A 88 -16.69 2.52 -21.37
C ASP A 88 -17.73 2.47 -20.24
N ALA A 89 -17.62 1.48 -19.34
CA ALA A 89 -18.48 1.38 -18.16
C ALA A 89 -18.27 2.56 -17.19
N LEU A 90 -17.01 2.95 -16.97
CA LEU A 90 -16.67 4.06 -16.09
C LEU A 90 -17.12 5.41 -16.66
N LEU A 91 -16.96 5.64 -17.96
CA LEU A 91 -17.46 6.85 -18.64
C LEU A 91 -18.99 6.93 -18.60
N ALA A 92 -19.69 5.80 -18.66
CA ALA A 92 -21.15 5.72 -18.50
C ALA A 92 -21.63 5.90 -17.04
N GLY A 93 -20.73 6.12 -16.08
CA GLY A 93 -21.08 6.31 -14.68
C GLY A 93 -21.53 5.04 -13.95
N ARG A 94 -21.25 3.84 -14.50
CA ARG A 94 -21.61 2.56 -13.88
C ARG A 94 -20.68 2.24 -12.71
N ASP A 95 -21.22 1.56 -11.70
CA ASP A 95 -20.41 0.92 -10.67
C ASP A 95 -19.50 -0.13 -11.30
N LEU A 96 -18.30 -0.29 -10.74
CA LEU A 96 -17.28 -1.18 -11.28
C LEU A 96 -16.62 -2.01 -10.18
N LEU A 97 -16.45 -3.31 -10.45
CA LEU A 97 -15.51 -4.20 -9.76
C LEU A 97 -14.37 -4.55 -10.71
N GLY A 98 -13.20 -3.95 -10.50
CA GLY A 98 -11.98 -4.21 -11.27
C GLY A 98 -11.01 -5.13 -10.52
N ILE A 99 -10.82 -6.35 -10.99
CA ILE A 99 -9.82 -7.29 -10.45
C ILE A 99 -8.61 -7.30 -11.39
N ALA A 100 -7.50 -6.76 -10.91
CA ALA A 100 -6.23 -6.79 -11.63
C ALA A 100 -5.05 -6.63 -10.67
N GLN A 101 -3.89 -7.19 -11.02
CA GLN A 101 -2.68 -7.08 -10.20
C GLN A 101 -2.17 -5.64 -10.12
N THR A 102 -1.33 -5.33 -9.13
CA THR A 102 -0.67 -4.02 -9.03
C THR A 102 0.27 -3.78 -10.21
N GLY A 103 0.35 -2.54 -10.70
CA GLY A 103 1.20 -2.19 -11.84
C GLY A 103 0.53 -2.36 -13.21
N THR A 104 -0.70 -2.88 -13.26
CA THR A 104 -1.50 -3.00 -14.50
C THR A 104 -2.14 -1.69 -14.97
N GLY A 105 -1.91 -0.57 -14.27
CA GLY A 105 -2.45 0.74 -14.64
C GLY A 105 -3.82 1.08 -14.04
N LYS A 106 -4.26 0.38 -12.99
CA LYS A 106 -5.55 0.61 -12.27
C LYS A 106 -5.78 2.07 -11.87
N THR A 107 -4.75 2.76 -11.40
CA THR A 107 -4.86 4.16 -10.98
C THR A 107 -5.31 5.06 -12.13
N ALA A 108 -4.66 4.95 -13.30
CA ALA A 108 -5.10 5.69 -14.47
C ALA A 108 -6.47 5.21 -15.00
N ALA A 109 -6.79 3.91 -14.83
CA ALA A 109 -8.07 3.35 -15.25
C ALA A 109 -9.27 4.06 -14.59
N PHE A 110 -9.19 4.40 -13.30
CA PHE A 110 -10.24 5.19 -12.65
C PHE A 110 -10.06 6.70 -12.76
N LEU A 111 -8.82 7.21 -12.79
CA LEU A 111 -8.59 8.66 -12.83
C LEU A 111 -8.98 9.29 -14.18
N ILE A 112 -8.71 8.62 -15.31
CA ILE A 112 -9.02 9.16 -16.64
C ILE A 112 -10.53 9.44 -16.82
N PRO A 113 -11.43 8.46 -16.64
CA PRO A 113 -12.87 8.71 -16.78
C PRO A 113 -13.39 9.67 -15.69
N LEU A 114 -12.83 9.62 -14.48
CA LEU A 114 -13.17 10.56 -13.41
C LEU A 114 -12.85 12.01 -13.79
N ILE A 115 -11.64 12.27 -14.28
CA ILE A 115 -11.20 13.60 -14.70
C ILE A 115 -12.02 14.07 -15.91
N HIS A 116 -12.30 13.18 -16.86
CA HIS A 116 -13.18 13.52 -17.99
C HIS A 116 -14.54 14.05 -17.50
N ARG A 117 -15.14 13.35 -16.53
CA ARG A 117 -16.41 13.74 -15.94
C ARG A 117 -16.32 15.07 -15.18
N MET A 118 -15.24 15.27 -14.40
CA MET A 118 -14.95 16.56 -13.73
C MET A 118 -14.89 17.75 -14.70
N LEU A 119 -14.45 17.53 -15.94
CA LEU A 119 -14.34 18.59 -16.95
C LEU A 119 -15.66 18.89 -17.66
N GLN A 120 -16.60 17.94 -17.67
CA GLN A 120 -17.91 18.11 -18.30
C GLN A 120 -18.95 18.71 -17.35
N GLU A 121 -18.90 18.33 -16.08
CA GLU A 121 -19.90 18.77 -15.10
C GLU A 121 -19.62 20.18 -14.58
N LYS A 122 -20.56 21.10 -14.81
CA LYS A 122 -20.56 22.46 -14.23
C LYS A 122 -21.22 22.41 -12.84
N GLY A 123 -20.56 21.80 -11.85
CA GLY A 123 -21.11 21.65 -10.49
C GLY A 123 -20.07 21.39 -9.40
N ASP A 124 -20.52 21.22 -8.15
CA ASP A 124 -19.71 20.75 -7.03
C ASP A 124 -19.53 19.23 -7.11
N PHE A 125 -18.70 18.81 -8.06
CA PHE A 125 -18.32 17.43 -8.26
C PHE A 125 -17.10 17.08 -7.39
N GLN A 126 -17.30 16.24 -6.37
CA GLN A 126 -16.22 15.74 -5.52
C GLN A 126 -16.18 14.22 -5.49
N ALA A 127 -14.98 13.68 -5.68
CA ALA A 127 -14.70 12.26 -5.58
C ALA A 127 -13.79 11.96 -4.38
N LEU A 128 -14.05 10.84 -3.72
CA LEU A 128 -13.26 10.33 -2.61
C LEU A 128 -12.56 9.04 -3.04
N VAL A 129 -11.23 8.99 -2.95
CA VAL A 129 -10.42 7.79 -3.14
C VAL A 129 -9.90 7.31 -1.80
N LEU A 130 -10.32 6.11 -1.41
CA LEU A 130 -9.85 5.39 -0.23
C LEU A 130 -8.75 4.42 -0.64
N VAL A 131 -7.64 4.48 0.08
CA VAL A 131 -6.47 3.61 -0.15
C VAL A 131 -5.94 3.08 1.19
N PRO A 132 -5.35 1.87 1.22
CA PRO A 132 -4.86 1.25 2.46
C PRO A 132 -3.65 1.96 3.06
N THR A 133 -2.80 2.59 2.25
CA THR A 133 -1.50 3.10 2.69
C THR A 133 -1.28 4.56 2.35
N ARG A 134 -0.38 5.18 3.11
CA ARG A 134 -0.06 6.60 2.98
C ARG A 134 0.69 6.88 1.68
N GLU A 135 1.55 5.95 1.29
CA GLU A 135 2.34 6.05 0.07
C GLU A 135 1.50 5.90 -1.19
N LEU A 136 0.54 4.97 -1.19
CA LEU A 136 -0.41 4.86 -2.29
C LEU A 136 -1.28 6.11 -2.42
N ALA A 137 -1.70 6.72 -1.30
CA ALA A 137 -2.46 7.97 -1.35
C ALA A 137 -1.70 9.10 -2.06
N VAL A 138 -0.41 9.23 -1.75
CA VAL A 138 0.47 10.22 -2.39
C VAL A 138 0.66 9.90 -3.87
N GLN A 139 0.85 8.63 -4.23
CA GLN A 139 0.97 8.21 -5.64
C GLN A 139 -0.29 8.52 -6.44
N VAL A 140 -1.48 8.23 -5.91
CA VAL A 140 -2.75 8.56 -6.58
C VAL A 140 -2.89 10.08 -6.74
N GLU A 141 -2.53 10.86 -5.72
CA GLU A 141 -2.56 12.32 -5.80
C GLU A 141 -1.58 12.88 -6.86
N GLU A 142 -0.36 12.36 -6.91
CA GLU A 142 0.65 12.72 -7.90
C GLU A 142 0.22 12.35 -9.32
N GLU A 143 -0.37 11.16 -9.50
CA GLU A 143 -0.92 10.70 -10.77
C GLU A 143 -2.03 11.63 -11.27
N PHE A 144 -2.96 11.99 -10.38
CA PHE A 144 -4.02 12.95 -10.66
C PHE A 144 -3.46 14.32 -11.05
N LYS A 145 -2.50 14.86 -10.30
CA LYS A 145 -1.86 16.16 -10.62
C LYS A 145 -1.18 16.13 -12.00
N GLY A 146 -0.53 15.02 -12.36
CA GLY A 146 0.05 14.83 -13.68
C GLY A 146 -1.00 14.85 -14.80
N LEU A 147 -2.11 14.14 -14.61
CA LEU A 147 -3.21 14.08 -15.58
C LEU A 147 -4.02 15.38 -15.67
N THR A 148 -4.02 16.20 -14.63
CA THR A 148 -4.81 17.45 -14.52
C THR A 148 -4.02 18.73 -14.68
N ALA A 149 -2.74 18.65 -15.07
CA ALA A 149 -1.89 19.81 -15.29
C ALA A 149 -2.57 20.84 -16.22
N GLY A 150 -2.75 22.07 -15.73
CA GLY A 150 -3.38 23.16 -16.48
C GLY A 150 -4.92 23.12 -16.56
N LEU A 151 -5.58 22.12 -15.96
CA LEU A 151 -7.03 21.93 -16.06
C LEU A 151 -7.86 22.61 -14.95
N LYS A 152 -7.21 23.32 -14.01
CA LYS A 152 -7.84 23.93 -12.82
C LYS A 152 -8.62 22.93 -11.95
N LEU A 153 -8.25 21.66 -12.00
CA LEU A 153 -8.71 20.63 -11.07
C LEU A 153 -7.70 20.52 -9.92
N TYR A 154 -8.21 20.25 -8.73
CA TYR A 154 -7.44 20.33 -7.48
C TYR A 154 -7.68 19.07 -6.67
N SER A 155 -6.64 18.59 -6.02
CA SER A 155 -6.69 17.44 -5.13
C SER A 155 -6.23 17.80 -3.72
N ALA A 156 -6.69 17.02 -2.74
CA ALA A 156 -6.13 17.01 -1.40
C ALA A 156 -5.87 15.57 -0.95
N CYS A 157 -4.72 15.34 -0.29
CA CYS A 157 -4.34 14.03 0.25
C CYS A 157 -4.29 14.05 1.79
N PHE A 158 -5.08 13.19 2.42
CA PHE A 158 -5.19 13.09 3.88
C PHE A 158 -4.71 11.74 4.41
N ILE A 159 -3.53 11.76 5.00
CA ILE A 159 -2.84 10.56 5.47
C ILE A 159 -2.37 10.73 6.92
N GLY A 160 -2.30 9.62 7.66
CA GLY A 160 -1.78 9.65 9.03
C GLY A 160 -0.33 10.17 9.10
N GLY A 161 0.08 10.68 10.26
CA GLY A 161 1.47 11.12 10.48
C GLY A 161 1.84 12.47 9.87
N THR A 162 0.92 13.14 9.16
CA THR A 162 1.06 14.56 8.79
C THR A 162 0.45 15.47 9.86
N ASN A 163 0.82 16.76 9.83
CA ASN A 163 0.31 17.77 10.75
C ASN A 163 -1.17 18.05 10.50
N ILE A 164 -2.02 17.78 11.51
CA ILE A 164 -3.46 17.95 11.42
C ILE A 164 -3.89 19.39 11.10
N ASN A 165 -3.18 20.40 11.58
CA ASN A 165 -3.53 21.80 11.31
C ASN A 165 -3.32 22.17 9.83
N ARG A 166 -2.35 21.53 9.16
CA ARG A 166 -2.18 21.68 7.71
C ARG A 166 -3.33 21.02 6.96
N ASP A 167 -3.77 19.84 7.38
CA ASP A 167 -4.94 19.18 6.78
C ASP A 167 -6.20 20.04 6.92
N LEU A 168 -6.44 20.62 8.11
CA LEU A 168 -7.55 21.55 8.36
C LEU A 168 -7.48 22.79 7.46
N GLN A 169 -6.28 23.32 7.20
CA GLN A 169 -6.09 24.45 6.29
C GLN A 169 -6.36 24.05 4.83
N THR A 170 -5.91 22.87 4.40
CA THR A 170 -6.14 22.34 3.05
C THR A 170 -7.63 22.13 2.80
N LEU A 171 -8.38 21.61 3.79
CA LEU A 171 -9.83 21.41 3.73
C LEU A 171 -10.64 22.69 3.51
N ARG A 172 -10.08 23.88 3.82
CA ARG A 172 -10.73 25.16 3.54
C ARG A 172 -10.73 25.52 2.05
N ARG A 173 -9.94 24.83 1.23
CA ARG A 173 -9.86 25.04 -0.23
C ARG A 173 -10.73 24.01 -0.94
N LYS A 174 -11.38 24.43 -2.03
CA LYS A 174 -12.12 23.52 -2.92
C LYS A 174 -11.17 22.49 -3.51
N SER A 175 -11.50 21.21 -3.31
CA SER A 175 -10.81 20.07 -3.92
C SER A 175 -11.83 19.26 -4.70
N HIS A 176 -11.49 18.86 -5.92
CA HIS A 176 -12.34 17.99 -6.77
C HIS A 176 -12.08 16.51 -6.46
N LEU A 177 -10.82 16.19 -6.12
CA LEU A 177 -10.43 14.86 -5.65
C LEU A 177 -9.93 14.94 -4.21
N VAL A 178 -10.47 14.09 -3.34
CA VAL A 178 -9.87 13.82 -2.02
C VAL A 178 -9.35 12.40 -2.01
N VAL A 179 -8.07 12.23 -1.69
CA VAL A 179 -7.44 10.92 -1.51
C VAL A 179 -7.11 10.76 -0.03
N GLY A 180 -7.34 9.59 0.55
CA GLY A 180 -6.94 9.41 1.94
C GLY A 180 -6.95 7.98 2.46
N THR A 181 -6.23 7.81 3.57
CA THR A 181 -6.27 6.57 4.34
C THR A 181 -7.46 6.57 5.31
N PRO A 182 -8.17 5.44 5.52
CA PRO A 182 -9.39 5.39 6.33
C PRO A 182 -9.26 6.03 7.72
N GLY A 183 -8.14 5.76 8.41
CA GLY A 183 -7.90 6.29 9.76
C GLY A 183 -7.83 7.82 9.84
N ARG A 184 -7.18 8.50 8.87
CA ARG A 184 -7.08 9.97 8.88
C ARG A 184 -8.39 10.62 8.42
N LEU A 185 -9.07 10.04 7.44
CA LEU A 185 -10.38 10.53 6.99
C LEU A 185 -11.42 10.47 8.12
N LYS A 186 -11.43 9.38 8.90
CA LYS A 186 -12.26 9.25 10.11
C LYS A 186 -11.94 10.33 11.16
N ASP A 187 -10.68 10.60 11.46
CA ASP A 187 -10.28 11.66 12.39
C ASP A 187 -10.78 13.04 11.93
N LEU A 188 -10.63 13.36 10.64
CA LEU A 188 -11.12 14.61 10.05
C LEU A 188 -12.65 14.72 10.08
N GLN A 189 -13.36 13.62 9.84
CA GLN A 189 -14.83 13.57 9.98
C GLN A 189 -15.27 13.79 11.43
N GLN A 190 -14.63 13.11 12.40
CA GLN A 190 -14.94 13.26 13.83
C GLN A 190 -14.73 14.69 14.34
N ARG A 191 -13.74 15.39 13.77
CA ARG A 191 -13.49 16.82 14.03
C ARG A 191 -14.47 17.75 13.31
N LYS A 192 -15.43 17.22 12.55
CA LYS A 192 -16.37 17.96 11.70
C LYS A 192 -15.67 18.83 10.64
N ALA A 193 -14.44 18.48 10.28
CA ALA A 193 -13.65 19.22 9.30
C ALA A 193 -13.88 18.71 7.87
N LEU A 194 -14.21 17.43 7.72
CA LEU A 194 -14.57 16.80 6.46
C LEU A 194 -16.01 16.28 6.54
N ARG A 195 -16.84 16.62 5.55
CA ARG A 195 -18.20 16.11 5.43
C ARG A 195 -18.26 15.13 4.27
N PHE A 196 -18.70 13.91 4.53
CA PHE A 196 -18.77 12.88 3.49
C PHE A 196 -19.98 13.05 2.55
N ASN A 197 -21.02 13.74 2.98
CA ASN A 197 -22.19 14.04 2.15
C ASN A 197 -21.87 14.92 0.93
N ASP A 198 -20.70 15.57 0.90
CA ASP A 198 -20.28 16.44 -0.19
C ASP A 198 -19.71 15.62 -1.38
N PHE A 199 -19.43 14.32 -1.21
CA PHE A 199 -18.92 13.45 -2.27
C PHE A 199 -20.04 12.74 -3.04
N SER A 200 -19.87 12.62 -4.35
CA SER A 200 -20.79 11.88 -5.24
C SER A 200 -20.18 10.60 -5.79
N ILE A 201 -18.85 10.44 -5.73
CA ILE A 201 -18.13 9.27 -6.23
C ILE A 201 -17.23 8.70 -5.13
N LEU A 202 -17.29 7.38 -4.95
CA LEU A 202 -16.42 6.63 -4.06
C LEU A 202 -15.54 5.68 -4.87
N ILE A 203 -14.22 5.77 -4.68
CA ILE A 203 -13.25 4.85 -5.24
C ILE A 203 -12.52 4.14 -4.10
N LEU A 204 -12.40 2.82 -4.21
CA LEU A 204 -11.70 1.96 -3.27
C LEU A 204 -10.58 1.26 -4.04
N ASP A 205 -9.32 1.63 -3.79
CA ASP A 205 -8.17 1.01 -4.46
C ASP A 205 -7.37 0.14 -3.47
N GLU A 206 -6.90 -1.00 -3.95
CA GLU A 206 -6.34 -2.11 -3.15
C GLU A 206 -7.30 -2.53 -2.01
N PHE A 207 -8.53 -2.86 -2.38
CA PHE A 207 -9.60 -3.20 -1.44
C PHE A 207 -9.31 -4.43 -0.57
N ASP A 208 -8.83 -5.52 -1.17
CA ASP A 208 -8.27 -6.69 -0.48
C ASP A 208 -7.35 -6.28 0.69
N ARG A 209 -6.38 -5.39 0.42
CA ARG A 209 -5.43 -4.94 1.43
C ARG A 209 -6.06 -4.09 2.52
N MET A 210 -7.10 -3.31 2.20
CA MET A 210 -7.84 -2.60 3.25
C MET A 210 -8.49 -3.56 4.23
N LEU A 211 -9.02 -4.69 3.76
CA LEU A 211 -9.60 -5.72 4.63
C LEU A 211 -8.52 -6.43 5.46
N ASP A 212 -7.40 -6.81 4.84
CA ASP A 212 -6.25 -7.42 5.53
C ASP A 212 -5.70 -6.56 6.68
N MET A 213 -5.77 -5.24 6.51
CA MET A 213 -5.35 -4.27 7.52
C MET A 213 -6.42 -4.01 8.59
N GLY A 214 -7.56 -4.68 8.50
CA GLY A 214 -8.67 -4.54 9.44
C GLY A 214 -9.47 -3.24 9.27
N PHE A 215 -9.41 -2.59 8.10
CA PHE A 215 -10.16 -1.36 7.83
C PHE A 215 -11.59 -1.61 7.36
N ASN A 216 -12.08 -2.86 7.37
CA ASN A 216 -13.43 -3.21 6.93
C ASN A 216 -14.52 -2.33 7.58
N LYS A 217 -14.48 -2.13 8.89
CA LYS A 217 -15.46 -1.28 9.61
C LYS A 217 -15.35 0.19 9.21
N GLU A 218 -14.14 0.71 9.07
CA GLU A 218 -13.90 2.09 8.63
C GLU A 218 -14.40 2.33 7.20
N VAL A 219 -14.11 1.41 6.28
CA VAL A 219 -14.52 1.51 4.87
C VAL A 219 -16.05 1.53 4.77
N MET A 220 -16.74 0.60 5.43
CA MET A 220 -18.21 0.54 5.41
C MET A 220 -18.84 1.81 5.97
N ARG A 221 -18.33 2.32 7.10
CA ARG A 221 -18.83 3.58 7.69
C ARG A 221 -18.63 4.79 6.79
N ILE A 222 -17.48 4.87 6.10
CA ILE A 222 -17.22 5.95 5.16
C ILE A 222 -18.18 5.84 3.98
N ALA A 223 -18.38 4.65 3.42
CA ALA A 223 -19.34 4.43 2.35
C ALA A 223 -20.75 4.86 2.80
N GLU A 224 -21.26 4.36 3.92
CA GLU A 224 -22.57 4.75 4.48
C GLU A 224 -22.73 6.26 4.68
N ALA A 225 -21.64 6.96 5.05
CA ALA A 225 -21.63 8.41 5.22
C ALA A 225 -21.65 9.21 3.90
N ILE A 226 -21.65 8.54 2.74
CA ILE A 226 -21.84 9.13 1.41
C ILE A 226 -23.18 8.60 0.87
N PRO A 227 -24.34 9.12 1.29
CA PRO A 227 -25.63 8.50 0.97
C PRO A 227 -26.03 8.63 -0.51
N GLN A 228 -25.56 9.68 -1.20
CA GLN A 228 -25.92 10.00 -2.59
C GLN A 228 -24.80 9.60 -3.57
N ARG A 229 -24.23 8.40 -3.42
CA ARG A 229 -23.24 7.86 -4.37
C ARG A 229 -23.88 7.68 -5.73
N GLN A 230 -23.39 8.44 -6.71
CA GLN A 230 -23.75 8.28 -8.11
C GLN A 230 -22.95 7.15 -8.76
N GLN A 231 -21.74 6.89 -8.26
CA GLN A 231 -20.85 5.85 -8.78
C GLN A 231 -19.89 5.35 -7.70
N THR A 232 -19.71 4.03 -7.63
CA THR A 232 -18.69 3.38 -6.80
C THR A 232 -17.76 2.52 -7.66
N MET A 233 -16.46 2.73 -7.53
CA MET A 233 -15.43 1.97 -8.25
C MET A 233 -14.58 1.21 -7.24
N LEU A 234 -14.51 -0.11 -7.35
CA LEU A 234 -13.73 -0.95 -6.44
C LEU A 234 -12.66 -1.69 -7.23
N PHE A 235 -11.41 -1.51 -6.83
CA PHE A 235 -10.25 -2.19 -7.41
C PHE A 235 -9.57 -3.08 -6.38
N SER A 236 -9.34 -4.33 -6.76
CA SER A 236 -8.67 -5.33 -5.91
C SER A 236 -7.68 -6.15 -6.73
N ALA A 237 -6.65 -6.72 -6.09
CA ALA A 237 -5.79 -7.70 -6.75
C ALA A 237 -6.35 -9.11 -6.61
N THR A 238 -7.05 -9.40 -5.53
CA THR A 238 -7.68 -10.69 -5.26
C THR A 238 -9.20 -10.57 -5.08
N LEU A 239 -9.88 -11.71 -5.12
CA LEU A 239 -11.29 -11.82 -4.79
C LEU A 239 -11.49 -13.12 -4.02
N ASP A 240 -11.90 -13.02 -2.75
CA ASP A 240 -12.24 -14.16 -1.91
C ASP A 240 -13.68 -14.05 -1.36
N LYS A 241 -14.18 -15.13 -0.76
CA LYS A 241 -15.54 -15.18 -0.20
C LYS A 241 -15.78 -14.17 0.94
N GLN A 242 -14.76 -13.83 1.71
CA GLN A 242 -14.88 -12.84 2.78
C GLN A 242 -15.01 -11.43 2.22
N GLN A 243 -14.27 -11.12 1.15
CA GLN A 243 -14.36 -9.86 0.42
C GLN A 243 -15.72 -9.66 -0.23
N GLN A 244 -16.29 -10.73 -0.81
CA GLN A 244 -17.55 -10.66 -1.56
C GLN A 244 -18.69 -10.03 -0.74
N VAL A 245 -18.81 -10.37 0.54
CA VAL A 245 -19.84 -9.82 1.43
C VAL A 245 -19.78 -8.30 1.51
N PHE A 246 -18.58 -7.72 1.52
CA PHE A 246 -18.41 -6.27 1.55
C PHE A 246 -18.62 -5.65 0.16
N ILE A 247 -18.18 -6.32 -0.90
CA ILE A 247 -18.37 -5.86 -2.29
C ILE A 247 -19.87 -5.72 -2.60
N ASP A 248 -20.68 -6.69 -2.20
CA ASP A 248 -22.13 -6.69 -2.41
C ASP A 248 -22.85 -5.56 -1.66
N GLN A 249 -22.27 -5.10 -0.54
CA GLN A 249 -22.79 -3.96 0.23
C GLN A 249 -22.35 -2.60 -0.33
N LEU A 250 -21.23 -2.57 -1.04
CA LEU A 250 -20.62 -1.34 -1.55
C LEU A 250 -21.09 -1.00 -2.96
N LEU A 251 -21.29 -2.00 -3.82
CA LEU A 251 -21.58 -1.85 -5.24
C LEU A 251 -23.03 -2.17 -5.59
N LYS A 252 -23.58 -1.47 -6.58
CA LYS A 252 -24.94 -1.68 -7.10
C LYS A 252 -24.91 -2.12 -8.56
N LYS A 253 -25.16 -3.40 -8.83
CA LYS A 253 -25.12 -4.01 -10.18
C LYS A 253 -23.85 -3.60 -10.96
N PRO A 254 -22.65 -3.85 -10.38
CA PRO A 254 -21.41 -3.40 -10.96
C PRO A 254 -21.12 -4.14 -12.28
N VAL A 255 -20.40 -3.47 -13.17
CA VAL A 255 -19.68 -4.16 -14.24
C VAL A 255 -18.46 -4.83 -13.61
N GLU A 256 -18.35 -6.15 -13.76
CA GLU A 256 -17.17 -6.90 -13.32
C GLU A 256 -16.16 -7.00 -14.45
N VAL A 257 -14.94 -6.55 -14.19
CA VAL A 257 -13.81 -6.71 -15.10
C VAL A 257 -12.74 -7.48 -14.36
N LYS A 258 -12.43 -8.68 -14.85
CA LYS A 258 -11.33 -9.51 -14.36
C LYS A 258 -10.27 -9.56 -15.43
N VAL A 259 -9.14 -8.95 -15.14
CA VAL A 259 -7.94 -9.08 -15.96
C VAL A 259 -7.11 -10.18 -15.34
N SER A 260 -7.22 -11.35 -15.94
CA SER A 260 -6.26 -12.42 -15.74
C SER A 260 -4.96 -11.91 -16.34
N SER A 261 -4.02 -11.46 -15.53
CA SER A 261 -2.65 -11.54 -16.00
C SER A 261 -2.45 -13.02 -16.28
N GLY A 262 -2.13 -13.41 -17.52
CA GLY A 262 -1.62 -14.75 -17.85
C GLY A 262 -0.26 -15.04 -17.19
N GLU A 263 0.02 -14.35 -16.09
CA GLU A 263 1.21 -14.34 -15.28
C GLU A 263 0.67 -14.33 -13.85
N THR A 264 0.71 -15.47 -13.16
CA THR A 264 0.89 -15.32 -11.72
C THR A 264 2.24 -14.63 -11.56
N THR A 265 2.33 -13.50 -10.85
CA THR A 265 3.58 -12.73 -10.69
C THR A 265 4.77 -13.58 -10.25
N ASN A 266 4.51 -14.78 -9.71
CA ASN A 266 5.51 -15.73 -9.24
C ASN A 266 6.21 -16.50 -10.38
N GLU A 267 5.58 -16.64 -11.56
CA GLU A 267 6.14 -17.43 -12.67
C GLU A 267 7.37 -16.79 -13.34
N HIS A 268 7.47 -15.45 -13.29
CA HIS A 268 8.62 -14.68 -13.77
C HIS A 268 9.65 -14.35 -12.68
N ILE A 269 9.49 -14.92 -11.49
CA ILE A 269 10.38 -14.69 -10.36
C ILE A 269 11.11 -16.00 -10.05
N ASP A 270 12.43 -15.96 -10.13
CA ASP A 270 13.28 -17.03 -9.64
C ASP A 270 13.29 -16.99 -8.11
N GLN A 271 12.77 -18.04 -7.48
CA GLN A 271 12.56 -18.12 -6.05
C GLN A 271 13.50 -19.17 -5.46
N GLU A 272 14.40 -18.72 -4.61
CA GLU A 272 15.40 -19.58 -3.97
C GLU A 272 15.39 -19.44 -2.45
N ILE A 273 15.62 -20.57 -1.78
CA ILE A 273 15.83 -20.60 -0.33
C ILE A 273 17.33 -20.57 -0.07
N ILE A 274 17.75 -19.62 0.77
CA ILE A 274 19.09 -19.58 1.32
C ILE A 274 19.04 -20.20 2.71
N LYS A 275 19.51 -21.45 2.81
CA LYS A 275 19.67 -22.14 4.10
C LYS A 275 20.92 -21.60 4.78
N VAL A 276 20.76 -21.05 5.99
CA VAL A 276 21.87 -20.60 6.83
C VAL A 276 22.15 -21.69 7.84
N ALA A 277 23.35 -22.25 7.82
CA ALA A 277 23.72 -23.34 8.73
C ALA A 277 23.75 -22.87 10.19
N GLU A 278 23.61 -23.82 11.12
CA GLU A 278 23.75 -23.52 12.54
C GLU A 278 25.17 -23.00 12.83
N GLY A 279 25.27 -21.83 13.46
CA GLY A 279 26.54 -21.13 13.72
C GLY A 279 26.99 -20.19 12.59
N GLU A 280 26.38 -20.26 11.41
CA GLU A 280 26.68 -19.35 10.30
C GLU A 280 26.04 -17.97 10.53
N ASN A 281 26.80 -16.91 10.21
CA ASN A 281 26.30 -15.55 10.35
C ASN A 281 25.46 -15.17 9.13
N LYS A 282 24.14 -15.28 9.27
CA LYS A 282 23.14 -14.82 8.29
C LYS A 282 23.41 -13.43 7.68
N PHE A 283 23.92 -12.49 8.48
CA PHE A 283 24.21 -11.14 7.98
C PHE A 283 25.43 -11.12 7.04
N GLN A 284 26.41 -11.99 7.28
CA GLN A 284 27.59 -12.13 6.42
C GLN A 284 27.20 -12.68 5.05
N VAL A 285 26.34 -13.72 5.02
CA VAL A 285 25.78 -14.26 3.78
C VAL A 285 25.03 -13.17 3.00
N LEU A 286 24.24 -12.32 3.68
CA LEU A 286 23.58 -11.19 3.05
C LEU A 286 24.58 -10.21 2.41
N LEU A 287 25.69 -9.88 3.10
CA LEU A 287 26.70 -8.98 2.54
C LEU A 287 27.35 -9.56 1.28
N GLU A 288 27.69 -10.84 1.30
CA GLU A 288 28.27 -11.53 0.14
C GLU A 288 27.31 -11.52 -1.05
N MET A 289 26.01 -11.72 -0.80
CA MET A 289 25.00 -11.61 -1.84
C MET A 289 24.94 -10.18 -2.43
N LEU A 290 24.96 -9.15 -1.58
CA LEU A 290 24.86 -7.74 -1.98
C LEU A 290 26.11 -7.20 -2.67
N ALA A 291 27.26 -7.86 -2.52
CA ALA A 291 28.50 -7.51 -3.22
C ALA A 291 28.49 -7.92 -4.69
N ARG A 292 27.53 -8.76 -5.12
CA ARG A 292 27.44 -9.21 -6.51
C ARG A 292 26.89 -8.10 -7.42
N PRO A 293 27.39 -7.97 -8.66
CA PRO A 293 27.01 -6.87 -9.56
C PRO A 293 25.52 -6.85 -9.95
N ASP A 294 24.80 -7.96 -9.85
CA ASP A 294 23.37 -8.01 -10.20
C ASP A 294 22.45 -7.44 -9.11
N PHE A 295 22.97 -7.14 -7.92
CA PHE A 295 22.21 -6.65 -6.76
C PHE A 295 22.09 -5.12 -6.72
N ASP A 296 21.63 -4.49 -7.81
CA ASP A 296 21.58 -3.02 -7.94
C ASP A 296 20.45 -2.34 -7.17
N LYS A 297 19.24 -2.93 -7.20
CA LYS A 297 18.07 -2.43 -6.47
C LYS A 297 17.45 -3.56 -5.68
N VAL A 298 17.70 -3.57 -4.37
CA VAL A 298 17.36 -4.68 -3.49
C VAL A 298 16.37 -4.25 -2.42
N LEU A 299 15.25 -4.95 -2.33
CA LEU A 299 14.26 -4.77 -1.28
C LEU A 299 14.35 -5.89 -0.25
N ILE A 300 14.72 -5.54 0.98
CA ILE A 300 14.87 -6.52 2.08
C ILE A 300 13.69 -6.42 3.02
N PHE A 301 13.03 -7.54 3.27
CA PHE A 301 11.93 -7.65 4.22
C PHE A 301 12.37 -8.26 5.56
N ALA A 302 12.03 -7.57 6.64
CA ALA A 302 12.15 -8.10 8.00
C ALA A 302 10.83 -7.93 8.76
N GLU A 303 10.58 -8.82 9.72
CA GLU A 303 9.28 -8.95 10.39
C GLU A 303 8.95 -7.71 11.25
N THR A 304 9.95 -7.16 11.94
CA THR A 304 9.74 -6.09 12.92
C THR A 304 10.54 -4.84 12.59
N LYS A 305 10.00 -3.68 12.97
CA LYS A 305 10.71 -2.39 12.89
C LYS A 305 12.10 -2.41 13.55
N ARG A 306 12.27 -3.18 14.64
CA ARG A 306 13.57 -3.32 15.33
C ARG A 306 14.57 -4.08 14.47
N TRP A 307 14.13 -5.13 13.80
CA TRP A 307 14.95 -5.88 12.86
C TRP A 307 15.31 -5.05 11.63
N VAL A 308 14.34 -4.32 11.06
CA VAL A 308 14.60 -3.38 9.96
C VAL A 308 15.72 -2.40 10.31
N SER A 309 15.61 -1.70 11.44
CA SER A 309 16.65 -0.73 11.84
C SER A 309 17.98 -1.38 12.21
N ARG A 310 17.96 -2.60 12.74
CA ARG A 310 19.18 -3.35 13.02
C ARG A 310 19.91 -3.71 11.72
N VAL A 311 19.21 -4.31 10.76
CA VAL A 311 19.78 -4.71 9.47
C VAL A 311 20.30 -3.48 8.72
N ASN A 312 19.50 -2.42 8.60
CA ASN A 312 19.93 -1.19 7.94
C ASN A 312 21.21 -0.60 8.56
N ARG A 313 21.30 -0.53 9.89
CA ARG A 313 22.51 -0.04 10.56
C ARG A 313 23.73 -0.93 10.30
N GLN A 314 23.54 -2.25 10.23
CA GLN A 314 24.64 -3.15 9.93
C GLN A 314 25.11 -2.99 8.48
N LEU A 315 24.18 -2.79 7.53
CA LEU A 315 24.50 -2.51 6.13
C LEU A 315 25.29 -1.21 5.98
N GLU A 316 24.82 -0.11 6.57
CA GLU A 316 25.50 1.19 6.56
C GLU A 316 26.92 1.09 7.14
N LYS A 317 27.10 0.37 8.25
CA LYS A 317 28.43 0.13 8.85
C LYS A 317 29.36 -0.69 7.97
N SER A 318 28.80 -1.51 7.08
CA SER A 318 29.55 -2.36 6.15
C SER A 318 29.78 -1.67 4.80
N GLY A 319 29.44 -0.38 4.67
CA GLY A 319 29.66 0.41 3.46
C GLY A 319 28.57 0.27 2.39
N ILE A 320 27.50 -0.50 2.65
CA ILE A 320 26.38 -0.64 1.72
C ILE A 320 25.45 0.58 1.82
N THR A 321 25.12 1.18 0.68
CA THR A 321 24.17 2.30 0.65
C THR A 321 22.75 1.78 0.88
N SER A 322 22.19 2.07 2.04
CA SER A 322 20.86 1.59 2.41
C SER A 322 19.97 2.67 3.05
N ASP A 323 18.67 2.42 3.06
CA ASP A 323 17.69 3.18 3.84
C ASP A 323 16.60 2.24 4.40
N GLU A 324 15.76 2.73 5.29
CA GLU A 324 14.74 1.92 5.98
C GLU A 324 13.33 2.52 5.99
N ILE A 325 12.31 1.68 5.85
CA ILE A 325 10.90 2.08 5.93
C ILE A 325 10.13 1.16 6.88
N HIS A 326 9.61 1.74 7.96
CA HIS A 326 8.77 1.05 8.94
C HIS A 326 7.80 2.01 9.64
N GLY A 327 6.82 1.50 10.38
CA GLY A 327 5.76 2.30 11.02
C GLY A 327 6.22 3.40 12.00
N ASN A 328 7.40 3.29 12.59
CA ASN A 328 7.97 4.32 13.48
C ASN A 328 8.67 5.49 12.75
N LYS A 329 8.87 5.42 11.42
CA LYS A 329 9.47 6.54 10.68
C LYS A 329 8.39 7.59 10.38
N SER A 330 8.78 8.86 10.40
CA SER A 330 7.89 9.95 9.98
C SER A 330 7.55 9.83 8.49
N GLN A 331 6.44 10.42 8.07
CA GLN A 331 6.03 10.33 6.66
C GLN A 331 7.05 10.97 5.73
N ASN A 332 7.60 12.14 6.10
CA ASN A 332 8.63 12.83 5.33
C ASN A 332 9.90 11.97 5.19
N TYR A 333 10.28 11.24 6.24
CA TYR A 333 11.40 10.31 6.17
C TYR A 333 11.11 9.20 5.16
N ARG A 334 9.93 8.57 5.24
CA ARG A 334 9.53 7.46 4.35
C ARG A 334 9.52 7.89 2.88
N GLN A 335 8.97 9.07 2.59
CA GLN A 335 8.98 9.64 1.23
C GLN A 335 10.40 9.90 0.73
N ARG A 336 11.27 10.46 1.57
CA ARG A 336 12.67 10.69 1.21
C ARG A 336 13.41 9.37 0.94
N ALA A 337 13.27 8.38 1.83
CA ALA A 337 13.88 7.06 1.66
C ALA A 337 13.41 6.39 0.36
N LEU A 338 12.11 6.43 0.09
CA LEU A 338 11.53 5.91 -1.15
C LEU A 338 12.08 6.62 -2.39
N LYS A 339 12.17 7.96 -2.36
CA LYS A 339 12.72 8.75 -3.47
C LYS A 339 14.18 8.39 -3.73
N ARG A 340 15.01 8.30 -2.68
CA ARG A 340 16.42 7.91 -2.77
C ARG A 340 16.55 6.53 -3.42
N PHE A 341 15.77 5.56 -2.96
CA PHE A 341 15.77 4.21 -3.52
C PHE A 341 15.33 4.17 -4.98
N LYS A 342 14.21 4.83 -5.34
CA LYS A 342 13.74 4.92 -6.73
C LYS A 342 14.81 5.48 -7.67
N SER A 343 15.50 6.54 -7.23
CA SER A 343 16.55 7.22 -7.99
C SER A 343 17.89 6.47 -8.05
N GLY A 344 18.04 5.33 -7.36
CA GLY A 344 19.29 4.58 -7.28
C GLY A 344 20.35 5.21 -6.36
N GLN A 345 20.01 6.21 -5.55
CA GLN A 345 20.93 6.81 -4.56
C GLN A 345 21.23 5.88 -3.38
N VAL A 346 20.37 4.89 -3.15
CA VAL A 346 20.63 3.79 -2.21
C VAL A 346 20.34 2.48 -2.92
N GLN A 347 21.25 1.52 -2.78
CA GLN A 347 21.16 0.19 -3.35
C GLN A 347 20.08 -0.66 -2.65
N VAL A 348 19.96 -0.50 -1.33
CA VAL A 348 19.11 -1.36 -0.49
C VAL A 348 18.04 -0.57 0.24
N LEU A 349 16.80 -1.04 0.17
CA LEU A 349 15.70 -0.57 1.02
C LEU A 349 15.28 -1.69 1.97
N VAL A 350 15.37 -1.47 3.28
CA VAL A 350 14.93 -2.43 4.29
C VAL A 350 13.55 -2.05 4.81
N ALA A 351 12.58 -2.96 4.78
CA ALA A 351 11.20 -2.65 5.15
C ALA A 351 10.48 -3.76 5.92
N THR A 352 9.45 -3.36 6.68
CA THR A 352 8.42 -4.28 7.19
C THR A 352 7.31 -4.47 6.17
N ASP A 353 6.60 -5.60 6.19
CA ASP A 353 5.43 -5.86 5.31
C ASP A 353 4.45 -4.69 5.27
N VAL A 354 4.04 -4.22 6.45
CA VAL A 354 3.05 -3.14 6.58
C VAL A 354 3.51 -1.85 5.91
N ALA A 355 4.82 -1.59 5.94
CA ALA A 355 5.38 -0.36 5.40
C ALA A 355 5.75 -0.47 3.92
N ALA A 356 5.86 -1.69 3.39
CA ALA A 356 6.15 -1.98 1.99
C ALA A 356 4.91 -2.26 1.14
N ARG A 357 3.77 -2.60 1.76
CA ARG A 357 2.47 -2.65 1.07
C ARG A 357 2.16 -1.28 0.45
N GLY A 358 1.73 -1.26 -0.81
CA GLY A 358 1.43 -0.02 -1.55
C GLY A 358 2.65 0.85 -1.87
N LEU A 359 3.88 0.40 -1.59
CA LEU A 359 5.05 1.05 -2.16
C LEU A 359 5.09 0.72 -3.65
N ASP A 360 5.00 1.74 -4.48
CA ASP A 360 5.39 1.67 -5.88
C ASP A 360 6.92 1.66 -5.94
N VAL A 361 7.55 0.60 -5.47
CA VAL A 361 8.96 0.28 -5.71
C VAL A 361 9.04 -0.76 -6.81
N SER A 362 8.36 -0.47 -7.92
CA SER A 362 8.46 -1.27 -9.14
C SER A 362 9.92 -1.28 -9.65
N ASP A 363 10.27 -2.32 -10.41
CA ASP A 363 11.60 -2.52 -10.99
C ASP A 363 12.74 -2.76 -9.99
N VAL A 364 12.48 -3.42 -8.85
CA VAL A 364 13.58 -3.97 -8.04
C VAL A 364 14.16 -5.23 -8.68
N THR A 365 15.48 -5.32 -8.73
CA THR A 365 16.19 -6.51 -9.25
C THR A 365 15.99 -7.73 -8.35
N HIS A 366 15.97 -7.47 -7.04
CA HIS A 366 16.04 -8.50 -6.02
C HIS A 366 15.10 -8.21 -4.85
N VAL A 367 14.36 -9.23 -4.43
CA VAL A 367 13.63 -9.23 -3.16
C VAL A 367 14.29 -10.22 -2.22
N ILE A 368 14.58 -9.80 -0.99
CA ILE A 368 15.17 -10.68 0.04
C ILE A 368 14.24 -10.74 1.24
N ASN A 369 13.69 -11.91 1.52
CA ASN A 369 13.02 -12.22 2.78
C ASN A 369 14.08 -12.56 3.84
N TYR A 370 14.61 -11.54 4.52
CA TYR A 370 15.57 -11.72 5.61
C TYR A 370 14.95 -12.46 6.81
N GLN A 371 13.63 -12.38 6.97
CA GLN A 371 12.86 -13.27 7.84
C GLN A 371 11.68 -13.84 7.06
N MET A 372 11.36 -15.12 7.33
CA MET A 372 10.23 -15.79 6.69
C MET A 372 8.93 -14.99 6.91
N PRO A 373 8.12 -14.78 5.87
CA PRO A 373 6.81 -14.16 6.02
C PRO A 373 5.88 -14.99 6.91
N SER A 374 4.87 -14.33 7.48
CA SER A 374 3.90 -14.98 8.37
C SER A 374 2.79 -15.76 7.64
N SER A 375 2.58 -15.49 6.35
CA SER A 375 1.58 -16.15 5.50
C SER A 375 2.04 -16.18 4.04
N LEU A 376 1.46 -17.10 3.26
CA LEU A 376 1.72 -17.24 1.82
C LEU A 376 1.32 -15.97 1.04
N ASP A 377 0.19 -15.34 1.39
CA ASP A 377 -0.23 -14.08 0.75
C ASP A 377 0.81 -12.98 0.97
N SER A 378 1.38 -12.89 2.17
CA SER A 378 2.44 -11.93 2.46
C SER A 378 3.68 -12.24 1.63
N TYR A 379 4.04 -13.52 1.47
CA TYR A 379 5.14 -13.94 0.60
C TYR A 379 4.94 -13.48 -0.85
N ILE A 380 3.79 -13.80 -1.45
CA ILE A 380 3.43 -13.43 -2.82
C ILE A 380 3.51 -11.91 -3.00
N HIS A 381 2.99 -11.12 -2.05
CA HIS A 381 3.05 -9.67 -2.11
C HIS A 381 4.46 -9.08 -1.97
N ARG A 382 5.36 -9.76 -1.24
CA ARG A 382 6.76 -9.36 -1.11
C ARG A 382 7.50 -9.62 -2.42
N ILE A 383 7.41 -10.83 -2.95
CA ILE A 383 8.16 -11.21 -4.16
C ILE A 383 7.64 -10.49 -5.40
N GLY A 384 6.32 -10.23 -5.49
CA GLY A 384 5.72 -9.43 -6.58
C GLY A 384 6.15 -7.96 -6.64
N ARG A 385 7.15 -7.54 -5.87
CA ARG A 385 7.85 -6.26 -6.05
C ARG A 385 8.90 -6.34 -7.17
N THR A 386 9.42 -7.53 -7.46
CA THR A 386 10.25 -7.81 -8.64
C THR A 386 9.45 -8.49 -9.74
N GLY A 387 10.06 -8.76 -10.89
CA GLY A 387 9.47 -9.59 -11.95
C GLY A 387 8.29 -8.97 -12.70
N ARG A 388 8.26 -7.65 -12.91
CA ARG A 388 7.14 -6.95 -13.56
C ARG A 388 7.44 -6.57 -15.01
N ALA A 389 6.38 -6.44 -15.81
CA ALA A 389 6.43 -5.98 -17.20
C ALA A 389 7.38 -6.82 -18.08
N GLY A 390 7.32 -8.15 -17.95
CA GLY A 390 8.12 -9.10 -18.72
C GLY A 390 9.59 -9.23 -18.31
N LYS A 391 10.05 -8.50 -17.27
CA LYS A 391 11.39 -8.69 -16.70
C LYS A 391 11.43 -9.88 -15.76
N THR A 392 12.52 -10.64 -15.75
CA THR A 392 12.77 -11.67 -14.73
C THR A 392 13.25 -11.02 -13.44
N GLY A 393 12.64 -11.41 -12.31
CA GLY A 393 13.03 -10.99 -10.97
C GLY A 393 13.66 -12.14 -10.18
N LYS A 394 14.43 -11.83 -9.13
CA LYS A 394 14.90 -12.85 -8.18
C LYS A 394 14.39 -12.58 -6.77
N ALA A 395 13.92 -13.62 -6.10
CA ALA A 395 13.46 -13.58 -4.73
C ALA A 395 14.21 -14.62 -3.88
N TYR A 396 14.90 -14.16 -2.85
CA TYR A 396 15.64 -15.02 -1.93
C TYR A 396 14.95 -15.06 -0.57
N THR A 397 14.73 -16.26 -0.03
CA THR A 397 14.19 -16.43 1.32
C THR A 397 15.19 -17.10 2.23
N PHE A 398 15.62 -16.38 3.25
CA PHE A 398 16.52 -16.95 4.24
C PHE A 398 15.76 -17.87 5.20
N LEU A 399 16.19 -19.12 5.24
CA LEU A 399 15.77 -20.13 6.22
C LEU A 399 16.92 -20.38 7.19
N ASN A 400 16.60 -20.41 8.49
CA ASN A 400 17.56 -20.73 9.54
C ASN A 400 17.43 -22.18 9.96
#